data_AF-A0A936KAA2-F1
#
_entry.id   AF-A0A936KAA2-F1
#
_cell.length_a   1.000
_cell.length_b   1.000
_cell.length_c   1.000
_cell.angle_alpha   90.00
_cell.angle_beta   90.00
_cell.angle_gamma   90.00
#
_symmetry.space_group_name_H-M   'P 1'
#
loop_
_entity.id
_entity.type
_entity.pdbx_description
1 polymer ?
#
loop_
_entity_poly.entity_id
_entity_poly.type
_entity_poly.pdbx_seq_one_letter_code
_entity_poly.pdbx_strand_id
1 'polypeptide(L)'
;MPSVTATVIQWLLRTTGTYKKMFSGGPGFAEIQAQALSVPSAPSEKNRKACAISFSEFQGRAVWTFDPKDGAAKGTMLYWHGGGYVYPASEAHWDYLAYLAATHGIRSVAPLYPLAPMDEVGAITGFALDFYRNFVAAQAGAPFTMGGDSAGGGLTAATVMGARDAGLALPARILLICPWLEANPNHPDQPGIEPKDAILTIRGIKEAAEMYAGAAGLADPRVSPIHGDWSGLPPILSFGGGADILLPDARALKAKLPAVDYVEGAGLMHDWPIFFFPESRAAQKRMAAFISG
;
A
#
# COMPACT_ATOMS: atom_id res chain seq x y z
N MET A 1 8.75 16.94 -15.15
CA MET A 1 9.34 17.53 -13.92
C MET A 1 8.22 17.69 -12.90
N PRO A 2 8.45 17.40 -11.62
CA PRO A 2 7.46 17.60 -10.56
C PRO A 2 7.01 19.07 -10.48
N SER A 3 5.77 19.27 -10.05
CA SER A 3 5.21 20.57 -9.73
C SER A 3 5.97 21.22 -8.58
N VAL A 4 5.86 22.55 -8.47
CA VAL A 4 6.45 23.30 -7.36
C VAL A 4 5.95 22.77 -6.02
N THR A 5 4.65 22.49 -5.91
CA THR A 5 4.04 21.92 -4.70
C THR A 5 4.61 20.55 -4.36
N ALA A 6 4.72 19.64 -5.34
CA ALA A 6 5.33 18.32 -5.14
C ALA A 6 6.80 18.45 -4.73
N THR A 7 7.54 19.39 -5.31
CA THR A 7 8.94 19.65 -4.97
C THR A 7 9.10 20.16 -3.53
N VAL A 8 8.25 21.10 -3.11
CA VAL A 8 8.25 21.66 -1.75
C VAL A 8 7.89 20.60 -0.72
N ILE A 9 6.84 19.80 -0.95
CA ILE A 9 6.45 18.72 -0.04
C ILE A 9 7.58 17.69 0.10
N GLN A 10 8.14 17.23 -1.01
CA GLN A 10 9.27 16.30 -0.99
C GLN A 10 10.47 16.89 -0.23
N TRP A 11 10.78 18.17 -0.46
CA TRP A 11 11.84 18.85 0.27
C TRP A 11 11.55 18.93 1.76
N LEU A 12 10.33 19.28 2.17
CA LEU A 12 9.92 19.30 3.58
C LEU A 12 10.01 17.93 4.23
N LEU A 13 9.56 16.87 3.56
CA LEU A 13 9.66 15.50 4.08
C LEU A 13 11.12 15.07 4.23
N ARG A 14 11.97 15.41 3.25
CA ARG A 14 13.43 15.17 3.32
C ARG A 14 14.10 15.94 4.46
N THR A 15 13.74 17.21 4.69
CA THR A 15 14.42 18.08 5.65
C THR A 15 13.90 17.96 7.08
N THR A 16 12.60 17.76 7.27
CA THR A 16 12.02 17.46 8.60
C THR A 16 12.49 16.11 9.11
N GLY A 17 12.73 15.17 8.18
CA GLY A 17 13.30 13.85 8.46
C GLY A 17 12.39 12.95 9.30
N THR A 18 11.14 13.33 9.58
CA THR A 18 10.23 12.55 10.42
C THR A 18 9.97 11.18 9.81
N TYR A 19 9.55 11.14 8.54
CA TYR A 19 9.35 9.89 7.80
C TYR A 19 10.67 9.15 7.58
N LYS A 20 11.72 9.87 7.17
CA LYS A 20 13.03 9.25 6.94
C LYS A 20 13.61 8.60 8.19
N LYS A 21 13.38 9.14 9.39
CA LYS A 21 13.75 8.53 10.67
C LYS A 21 12.98 7.25 10.97
N MET A 22 11.70 7.20 10.62
CA MET A 22 10.89 5.97 10.78
C MET A 22 11.41 4.87 9.86
N PHE A 23 11.77 5.20 8.62
CA PHE A 23 12.18 4.22 7.62
C PHE A 23 13.69 4.19 7.35
N SER A 24 14.53 4.69 8.28
CA SER A 24 15.99 4.65 8.16
C SER A 24 16.63 3.37 8.69
N GLY A 25 15.89 2.59 9.48
CA GLY A 25 16.45 1.50 10.27
C GLY A 25 17.46 1.97 11.34
N GLY A 26 18.14 1.02 11.95
CA GLY A 26 19.23 1.19 12.89
C GLY A 26 18.87 1.26 14.36
N PRO A 27 19.78 1.72 15.23
CA PRO A 27 19.66 1.53 16.68
C PRO A 27 18.40 2.12 17.32
N GLY A 28 17.74 3.09 16.67
CA GLY A 28 16.49 3.69 17.13
C GLY A 28 15.22 3.10 16.50
N PHE A 29 15.35 2.14 15.58
CA PHE A 29 14.25 1.67 14.75
C PHE A 29 13.18 0.96 15.58
N ALA A 30 13.60 0.10 16.52
CA ALA A 30 12.71 -0.60 17.43
C ALA A 30 11.96 0.35 18.36
N GLU A 31 12.62 1.38 18.91
CA GLU A 31 11.93 2.36 19.78
C GLU A 31 10.94 3.23 18.98
N ILE A 32 11.32 3.68 17.79
CA ILE A 32 10.43 4.45 16.91
C ILE A 32 9.20 3.61 16.52
N GLN A 33 9.42 2.34 16.22
CA GLN A 33 8.36 1.39 15.93
C GLN A 33 7.42 1.19 17.12
N ALA A 34 7.96 0.89 18.31
CA ALA A 34 7.18 0.73 19.52
C ALA A 34 6.36 1.98 19.85
N GLN A 35 6.95 3.17 19.63
CA GLN A 35 6.24 4.44 19.80
C GLN A 35 5.06 4.55 18.81
N ALA A 36 5.28 4.24 17.53
CA ALA A 36 4.24 4.28 16.52
C ALA A 36 3.08 3.30 16.81
N LEU A 37 3.40 2.12 17.37
CA LEU A 37 2.42 1.10 17.74
C LEU A 37 1.65 1.43 19.03
N SER A 38 2.15 2.35 19.86
CA SER A 38 1.50 2.72 21.12
C SER A 38 0.26 3.60 20.94
N VAL A 39 0.12 4.22 19.76
CA VAL A 39 -1.04 5.06 19.40
C VAL A 39 -1.95 4.26 18.46
N PRO A 40 -3.23 4.05 18.80
CA PRO A 40 -4.16 3.40 17.90
C PRO A 40 -4.29 4.16 16.57
N SER A 41 -4.07 3.48 15.46
CA SER A 41 -4.31 4.07 14.15
C SER A 41 -5.81 4.12 13.85
N ALA A 42 -6.34 5.35 13.71
CA ALA A 42 -7.74 5.58 13.45
C ALA A 42 -7.94 6.83 12.57
N PRO A 43 -9.03 6.88 11.78
CA PRO A 43 -9.39 8.07 11.02
C PRO A 43 -9.69 9.26 11.93
N SER A 44 -9.14 10.42 11.56
CA SER A 44 -9.29 11.68 12.29
C SER A 44 -10.71 12.25 12.21
N GLU A 45 -11.01 13.25 13.05
CA GLU A 45 -12.28 13.99 12.97
C GLU A 45 -12.45 14.67 11.60
N LYS A 46 -11.36 15.16 11.00
CA LYS A 46 -11.36 15.71 9.62
C LYS A 46 -11.87 14.67 8.62
N ASN A 47 -11.42 13.41 8.73
CA ASN A 47 -11.86 12.34 7.83
C ASN A 47 -13.36 12.03 8.02
N ARG A 48 -13.83 11.99 9.27
CA ARG A 48 -15.25 11.77 9.61
C ARG A 48 -16.16 12.91 9.16
N LYS A 49 -15.63 14.13 9.06
CA LYS A 49 -16.33 15.27 8.46
C LYS A 49 -16.36 15.21 6.93
N ALA A 50 -15.39 14.56 6.28
CA ALA A 50 -15.33 14.47 4.82
C ALA A 50 -16.23 13.37 4.23
N CYS A 51 -16.32 12.21 4.89
CA CYS A 51 -17.04 11.04 4.38
C CYS A 51 -17.76 10.28 5.50
N ALA A 52 -18.59 9.29 5.17
CA ALA A 52 -19.15 8.38 6.16
C ALA A 52 -18.09 7.34 6.54
N ILE A 53 -17.82 7.17 7.84
CA ILE A 53 -16.80 6.22 8.32
C ILE A 53 -17.43 5.30 9.36
N SER A 54 -17.32 3.99 9.13
CA SER A 54 -17.75 2.97 10.08
C SER A 54 -16.58 2.12 10.56
N PHE A 55 -16.79 1.51 11.73
CA PHE A 55 -15.83 0.65 12.41
C PHE A 55 -16.42 -0.75 12.55
N SER A 56 -15.58 -1.75 12.36
CA SER A 56 -15.85 -3.13 12.73
C SER A 56 -14.55 -3.80 13.13
N GLU A 57 -14.61 -5.07 13.53
CA GLU A 57 -13.43 -5.85 13.87
C GLU A 57 -13.42 -7.19 13.14
N PHE A 58 -12.22 -7.66 12.84
CA PHE A 58 -11.98 -9.00 12.32
C PHE A 58 -10.77 -9.60 13.03
N GLN A 59 -10.95 -10.77 13.66
CA GLN A 59 -9.92 -11.43 14.48
C GLN A 59 -9.23 -10.48 15.49
N GLY A 60 -10.02 -9.61 16.15
CA GLY A 60 -9.53 -8.65 17.13
C GLY A 60 -8.75 -7.46 16.54
N ARG A 61 -8.75 -7.27 15.22
CA ARG A 61 -8.12 -6.15 14.53
C ARG A 61 -9.18 -5.20 13.98
N ALA A 62 -8.89 -3.90 14.06
CA ALA A 62 -9.77 -2.86 13.56
C ALA A 62 -9.95 -2.93 12.03
N VAL A 63 -11.18 -2.69 11.58
CA VAL A 63 -11.54 -2.56 10.18
C VAL A 63 -12.29 -1.26 9.98
N TRP A 64 -11.69 -0.34 9.21
CA TRP A 64 -12.30 0.95 8.90
C TRP A 64 -12.91 0.90 7.51
N THR A 65 -14.19 1.29 7.40
CA THR A 65 -14.85 1.45 6.11
C THR A 65 -15.13 2.93 5.86
N PHE A 66 -14.81 3.40 4.67
CA PHE A 66 -15.03 4.75 4.18
C PHE A 66 -16.06 4.69 3.05
N ASP A 67 -17.21 5.31 3.24
CA ASP A 67 -18.30 5.39 2.28
C ASP A 67 -18.55 6.85 1.88
N PRO A 68 -19.03 7.13 0.64
CA PRO A 68 -19.57 8.45 0.32
C PRO A 68 -20.68 8.82 1.29
N LYS A 69 -20.80 10.12 1.63
CA LYS A 69 -21.89 10.60 2.49
C LYS A 69 -23.25 10.49 1.82
N ASP A 70 -23.28 10.79 0.53
CA ASP A 70 -24.51 10.91 -0.23
C ASP A 70 -24.50 9.90 -1.38
N GLY A 71 -25.56 9.08 -1.44
CA GLY A 71 -25.78 8.11 -2.51
C GLY A 71 -24.98 6.81 -2.37
N ALA A 72 -25.15 5.92 -3.35
CA ALA A 72 -24.45 4.65 -3.41
C ALA A 72 -22.99 4.83 -3.89
N ALA A 73 -22.11 3.95 -3.41
CA ALA A 73 -20.73 3.90 -3.88
C ALA A 73 -20.68 3.54 -5.38
N LYS A 74 -19.79 4.22 -6.11
CA LYS A 74 -19.53 3.99 -7.54
C LYS A 74 -18.57 2.83 -7.80
N GLY A 75 -17.97 2.29 -6.75
CA GLY A 75 -17.00 1.21 -6.79
C GLY A 75 -16.50 0.91 -5.38
N THR A 76 -16.06 -0.32 -5.17
CA THR A 76 -15.57 -0.81 -3.86
C THR A 76 -14.10 -1.20 -3.98
N MET A 77 -13.30 -0.79 -3.01
CA MET A 77 -11.90 -1.18 -2.87
C MET A 77 -11.67 -1.86 -1.52
N LEU A 78 -11.04 -3.03 -1.53
CA LEU A 78 -10.41 -3.61 -0.33
C LEU A 78 -8.94 -3.17 -0.34
N TYR A 79 -8.50 -2.52 0.74
CA TYR A 79 -7.24 -1.78 0.78
C TYR A 79 -6.29 -2.27 1.88
N TRP A 80 -5.06 -2.63 1.50
CA TRP A 80 -3.95 -2.85 2.42
C TRP A 80 -3.04 -1.63 2.47
N HIS A 81 -2.83 -1.07 3.66
CA HIS A 81 -1.97 0.09 3.86
C HIS A 81 -0.48 -0.25 3.78
N GLY A 82 0.34 0.70 3.35
CA GLY A 82 1.79 0.69 3.46
C GLY A 82 2.28 0.90 4.90
N GLY A 83 3.60 0.92 5.07
CA GLY A 83 4.24 0.95 6.40
C GLY A 83 5.31 -0.12 6.61
N GLY A 84 5.81 -0.73 5.53
CA GLY A 84 6.91 -1.70 5.60
C GLY A 84 6.57 -2.98 6.35
N TYR A 85 5.28 -3.33 6.50
CA TYR A 85 4.78 -4.40 7.39
C TYR A 85 5.04 -4.21 8.89
N VAL A 86 5.67 -3.10 9.27
CA VAL A 86 6.16 -2.83 10.63
C VAL A 86 5.48 -1.62 11.29
N TYR A 87 4.86 -0.75 10.50
CA TYR A 87 4.13 0.43 10.96
C TYR A 87 2.63 0.32 10.67
N PRO A 88 1.78 0.88 11.54
CA PRO A 88 0.35 0.95 11.29
C PRO A 88 0.04 1.99 10.19
N ALA A 89 -1.18 1.95 9.67
CA ALA A 89 -1.67 2.97 8.75
C ALA A 89 -1.44 4.40 9.31
N SER A 90 -0.83 5.27 8.52
CA SER A 90 -0.63 6.69 8.84
C SER A 90 -1.86 7.55 8.51
N GLU A 91 -1.85 8.81 8.97
CA GLU A 91 -2.85 9.82 8.60
C GLU A 91 -2.97 10.03 7.08
N ALA A 92 -1.88 9.86 6.33
CA ALA A 92 -1.89 10.00 4.87
C ALA A 92 -2.82 8.95 4.21
N HIS A 93 -2.83 7.71 4.72
CA HIS A 93 -3.75 6.68 4.24
C HIS A 93 -5.20 7.06 4.54
N TRP A 94 -5.49 7.52 5.76
CA TRP A 94 -6.85 7.91 6.14
C TRP A 94 -7.37 9.11 5.37
N ASP A 95 -6.51 10.11 5.12
CA ASP A 95 -6.86 11.22 4.26
C ASP A 95 -7.10 10.77 2.82
N TYR A 96 -6.27 9.87 2.27
CA TYR A 96 -6.42 9.33 0.91
C TYR A 96 -7.75 8.57 0.74
N LEU A 97 -8.05 7.63 1.63
CA LEU A 97 -9.29 6.84 1.56
C LEU A 97 -10.54 7.72 1.77
N ALA A 98 -10.48 8.66 2.71
CA ALA A 98 -11.56 9.63 2.91
C ALA A 98 -11.75 10.53 1.68
N TYR A 99 -10.66 10.93 1.02
CA TYR A 99 -10.73 11.73 -0.20
C TYR A 99 -11.38 10.96 -1.36
N LEU A 100 -11.02 9.70 -1.55
CA LEU A 100 -11.64 8.84 -2.57
C LEU A 100 -13.15 8.69 -2.34
N ALA A 101 -13.56 8.45 -1.09
CA ALA A 101 -14.97 8.37 -0.73
C ALA A 101 -15.71 9.70 -0.97
N ALA A 102 -15.18 10.80 -0.43
CA ALA A 102 -15.83 12.11 -0.49
C ALA A 102 -15.89 12.71 -1.90
N THR A 103 -14.84 12.52 -2.72
CA THR A 103 -14.70 13.22 -4.01
C THR A 103 -15.08 12.35 -5.19
N HIS A 104 -14.80 11.05 -5.10
CA HIS A 104 -14.98 10.12 -6.21
C HIS A 104 -16.09 9.11 -5.97
N GLY A 105 -16.66 9.03 -4.76
CA GLY A 105 -17.72 8.08 -4.43
C GLY A 105 -17.23 6.64 -4.32
N ILE A 106 -15.95 6.43 -4.02
CA ILE A 106 -15.37 5.09 -3.88
C ILE A 106 -15.50 4.61 -2.44
N ARG A 107 -16.14 3.47 -2.23
CA ARG A 107 -16.14 2.78 -0.94
C ARG A 107 -14.79 2.11 -0.74
N SER A 108 -14.17 2.30 0.42
CA SER A 108 -12.91 1.63 0.78
C SER A 108 -13.06 0.88 2.09
N VAL A 109 -12.64 -0.39 2.13
CA VAL A 109 -12.56 -1.20 3.34
C VAL A 109 -11.08 -1.43 3.64
N ALA A 110 -10.61 -0.98 4.80
CA ALA A 110 -9.20 -1.00 5.18
C ALA A 110 -9.03 -1.69 6.55
N PRO A 111 -8.75 -3.00 6.56
CA PRO A 111 -8.42 -3.73 7.78
C PRO A 111 -6.97 -3.46 8.20
N LEU A 112 -6.75 -3.30 9.51
CA LEU A 112 -5.41 -3.18 10.07
C LEU A 112 -4.83 -4.58 10.28
N TYR A 113 -3.95 -5.02 9.39
CA TYR A 113 -3.35 -6.35 9.45
C TYR A 113 -2.30 -6.45 10.57
N PRO A 114 -1.94 -7.69 11.00
CA PRO A 114 -0.83 -7.93 11.92
C PRO A 114 0.49 -7.31 11.47
N LEU A 115 1.38 -6.93 12.38
CA LEU A 115 2.62 -6.22 12.03
C LEU A 115 3.83 -6.94 12.60
N ALA A 116 4.89 -6.97 11.80
CA ALA A 116 6.20 -7.43 12.22
C ALA A 116 6.80 -6.45 13.24
N PRO A 117 7.70 -6.88 14.15
CA PRO A 117 8.17 -8.26 14.32
C PRO A 117 7.25 -9.13 15.17
N MET A 118 6.10 -8.63 15.65
CA MET A 118 5.20 -9.41 16.50
C MET A 118 4.56 -10.57 15.73
N ASP A 119 4.30 -10.32 14.45
CA ASP A 119 3.74 -11.28 13.51
C ASP A 119 4.60 -11.31 12.24
N GLU A 120 5.03 -12.50 11.82
CA GLU A 120 5.81 -12.69 10.60
C GLU A 120 4.91 -12.96 9.38
N VAL A 121 5.50 -13.12 8.20
CA VAL A 121 4.82 -13.32 6.91
C VAL A 121 3.72 -14.37 6.95
N GLY A 122 3.91 -15.49 7.67
CA GLY A 122 2.89 -16.54 7.79
C GLY A 122 1.60 -16.05 8.44
N ALA A 123 1.71 -15.33 9.56
CA ALA A 123 0.55 -14.79 10.28
C ALA A 123 -0.09 -13.63 9.51
N ILE A 124 0.72 -12.73 8.93
CA ILE A 124 0.24 -11.57 8.18
C ILE A 124 -0.51 -11.99 6.92
N THR A 125 0.07 -12.88 6.10
CA THR A 125 -0.60 -13.36 4.88
C THR A 125 -1.75 -14.31 5.16
N GLY A 126 -1.69 -15.07 6.26
CA GLY A 126 -2.82 -15.87 6.76
C GLY A 126 -4.02 -14.99 7.10
N PHE A 127 -3.81 -13.93 7.91
CA PHE A 127 -4.84 -12.95 8.22
C PHE A 127 -5.41 -12.30 6.96
N ALA A 128 -4.55 -11.88 6.03
CA ALA A 128 -4.99 -11.22 4.80
C ALA A 128 -5.86 -12.13 3.93
N LEU A 129 -5.49 -13.42 3.80
CA LEU A 129 -6.27 -14.40 3.03
C LEU A 129 -7.60 -14.76 3.72
N ASP A 130 -7.60 -14.88 5.04
CA ASP A 130 -8.83 -15.12 5.82
C ASP A 130 -9.80 -13.94 5.73
N PHE A 131 -9.30 -12.71 5.87
CA PHE A 131 -10.10 -11.51 5.68
C PHE A 131 -10.65 -11.44 4.26
N TYR A 132 -9.80 -11.68 3.26
CA TYR A 132 -10.21 -11.68 1.85
C TYR A 132 -11.33 -12.69 1.59
N ARG A 133 -11.22 -13.92 2.13
CA ARG A 133 -12.26 -14.95 2.01
C ARG A 133 -13.60 -14.49 2.60
N ASN A 134 -13.58 -13.89 3.81
CA ASN A 134 -14.78 -13.36 4.43
C ASN A 134 -15.38 -12.19 3.64
N PHE A 135 -14.52 -11.28 3.17
CA PHE A 135 -14.91 -10.12 2.38
C PHE A 135 -15.56 -10.53 1.04
N VAL A 136 -14.96 -11.45 0.30
CA VAL A 136 -15.50 -11.95 -0.98
C VAL A 136 -16.85 -12.63 -0.79
N ALA A 137 -17.01 -13.43 0.26
CA ALA A 137 -18.30 -14.02 0.59
C ALA A 137 -19.36 -12.95 0.87
N ALA A 138 -19.01 -11.88 1.60
CA ALA A 138 -19.89 -10.76 1.89
C ALA A 138 -20.23 -9.91 0.66
N GLN A 139 -19.36 -9.85 -0.37
CA GLN A 139 -19.65 -9.14 -1.62
C GLN A 139 -20.73 -9.84 -2.46
N ALA A 140 -21.02 -11.13 -2.23
CA ALA A 140 -22.04 -11.90 -2.95
C ALA A 140 -21.93 -11.78 -4.49
N GLY A 141 -20.70 -11.74 -5.01
CA GLY A 141 -20.41 -11.61 -6.44
C GLY A 141 -20.36 -10.17 -6.97
N ALA A 142 -20.58 -9.16 -6.13
CA ALA A 142 -20.37 -7.76 -6.50
C ALA A 142 -18.88 -7.50 -6.83
N PRO A 143 -18.58 -6.78 -7.92
CA PRO A 143 -17.20 -6.51 -8.29
C PRO A 143 -16.54 -5.55 -7.30
N PHE A 144 -15.27 -5.79 -7.04
CA PHE A 144 -14.44 -4.89 -6.23
C PHE A 144 -13.01 -4.87 -6.79
N THR A 145 -12.27 -3.83 -6.40
CA THR A 145 -10.83 -3.71 -6.67
C THR A 145 -10.06 -4.10 -5.42
N MET A 146 -9.02 -4.91 -5.57
CA MET A 146 -8.03 -5.10 -4.51
C MET A 146 -6.93 -4.05 -4.67
N GLY A 147 -6.54 -3.35 -3.60
CA GLY A 147 -5.53 -2.31 -3.71
C GLY A 147 -4.63 -2.19 -2.49
N GLY A 148 -3.47 -1.57 -2.69
CA GLY A 148 -2.58 -1.21 -1.60
C GLY A 148 -1.37 -0.41 -2.06
N ASP A 149 -0.71 0.23 -1.10
CA ASP A 149 0.51 1.03 -1.31
C ASP A 149 1.73 0.41 -0.63
N SER A 150 2.91 0.60 -1.22
CA SER A 150 4.18 0.16 -0.62
C SER A 150 4.12 -1.33 -0.21
N ALA A 151 4.40 -1.65 1.06
CA ALA A 151 4.19 -2.97 1.66
C ALA A 151 2.77 -3.53 1.49
N GLY A 152 1.73 -2.69 1.57
CA GLY A 152 0.35 -3.06 1.28
C GLY A 152 0.12 -3.40 -0.19
N GLY A 153 0.90 -2.82 -1.11
CA GLY A 153 0.97 -3.23 -2.52
C GLY A 153 1.54 -4.64 -2.68
N GLY A 154 2.61 -4.96 -1.94
CA GLY A 154 3.15 -6.32 -1.83
C GLY A 154 2.14 -7.31 -1.25
N LEU A 155 1.51 -6.94 -0.13
CA LEU A 155 0.47 -7.76 0.50
C LEU A 155 -0.73 -7.96 -0.42
N THR A 156 -1.08 -6.97 -1.23
CA THR A 156 -2.13 -7.08 -2.24
C THR A 156 -1.79 -8.14 -3.27
N ALA A 157 -0.59 -8.11 -3.83
CA ALA A 157 -0.14 -9.13 -4.78
C ALA A 157 -0.16 -10.53 -4.15
N ALA A 158 0.43 -10.70 -2.96
CA ALA A 158 0.45 -11.97 -2.24
C ALA A 158 -0.97 -12.47 -1.91
N THR A 159 -1.89 -11.58 -1.50
CA THR A 159 -3.27 -11.93 -1.17
C THR A 159 -4.02 -12.43 -2.40
N VAL A 160 -3.90 -11.75 -3.54
CA VAL A 160 -4.65 -12.16 -4.75
C VAL A 160 -4.07 -13.43 -5.36
N MET A 161 -2.74 -13.63 -5.32
CA MET A 161 -2.13 -14.91 -5.69
C MET A 161 -2.62 -16.05 -4.79
N GLY A 162 -2.58 -15.86 -3.47
CA GLY A 162 -3.09 -16.85 -2.51
C GLY A 162 -4.59 -17.13 -2.68
N ALA A 163 -5.38 -16.11 -3.01
CA ALA A 163 -6.80 -16.26 -3.30
C ALA A 163 -7.04 -17.10 -4.57
N ARG A 164 -6.29 -16.84 -5.65
CA ARG A 164 -6.33 -17.65 -6.88
C ARG A 164 -6.00 -19.11 -6.57
N ASP A 165 -4.90 -19.34 -5.87
CA ASP A 165 -4.41 -20.68 -5.58
C ASP A 165 -5.36 -21.46 -4.66
N ALA A 166 -6.10 -20.74 -3.81
CA ALA A 166 -7.16 -21.29 -2.96
C ALA A 166 -8.53 -21.44 -3.67
N GLY A 167 -8.63 -21.14 -4.98
CA GLY A 167 -9.87 -21.25 -5.75
C GLY A 167 -10.95 -20.23 -5.35
N LEU A 168 -10.57 -19.10 -4.76
CA LEU A 168 -11.50 -18.03 -4.40
C LEU A 168 -11.85 -17.17 -5.61
N ALA A 169 -13.02 -16.52 -5.57
CA ALA A 169 -13.34 -15.50 -6.55
C ALA A 169 -12.32 -14.36 -6.45
N LEU A 170 -11.79 -13.95 -7.61
CA LEU A 170 -10.77 -12.91 -7.72
C LEU A 170 -11.42 -11.52 -7.75
N PRO A 171 -10.69 -10.45 -7.39
CA PRO A 171 -11.20 -9.10 -7.56
C PRO A 171 -11.41 -8.83 -9.06
N ALA A 172 -12.22 -7.84 -9.40
CA ALA A 172 -12.34 -7.41 -10.79
C ALA A 172 -11.03 -6.79 -11.30
N ARG A 173 -10.26 -6.17 -10.39
CA ARG A 173 -9.08 -5.34 -10.69
C ARG A 173 -8.09 -5.33 -9.53
N ILE A 174 -6.83 -5.02 -9.83
CA ILE A 174 -5.76 -4.83 -8.85
C ILE A 174 -5.14 -3.44 -9.01
N LEU A 175 -5.01 -2.70 -7.90
CA LEU A 175 -4.36 -1.39 -7.83
C LEU A 175 -3.09 -1.46 -6.96
N LEU A 176 -1.94 -1.18 -7.55
CA LEU A 176 -0.64 -1.21 -6.85
C LEU A 176 0.00 0.18 -6.84
N ILE A 177 0.19 0.76 -5.66
CA ILE A 177 0.77 2.09 -5.51
C ILE A 177 2.20 1.94 -4.96
N CYS A 178 3.22 2.34 -5.75
CA CYS A 178 4.63 2.21 -5.36
C CYS A 178 4.95 0.86 -4.69
N PRO A 179 4.54 -0.28 -5.29
CA PRO A 179 4.46 -1.54 -4.57
C PRO A 179 5.85 -2.06 -4.20
N TRP A 180 5.97 -2.56 -2.97
CA TRP A 180 7.13 -3.32 -2.55
C TRP A 180 6.97 -4.78 -2.97
N LEU A 181 7.77 -5.23 -3.94
CA LEU A 181 7.63 -6.56 -4.56
C LEU A 181 8.90 -7.42 -4.44
N GLU A 182 10.04 -6.80 -4.15
CA GLU A 182 11.34 -7.42 -3.93
C GLU A 182 11.89 -6.99 -2.56
N ALA A 183 11.93 -7.92 -1.61
CA ALA A 183 12.35 -7.67 -0.25
C ALA A 183 13.87 -7.66 -0.06
N ASN A 184 14.64 -8.09 -1.06
CA ASN A 184 16.09 -7.96 -1.09
C ASN A 184 16.51 -6.66 -1.80
N PRO A 185 16.90 -5.59 -1.06
CA PRO A 185 17.23 -4.30 -1.67
C PRO A 185 18.67 -4.30 -2.20
N ASN A 186 18.92 -5.07 -3.25
CA ASN A 186 20.23 -5.22 -3.90
C ASN A 186 20.27 -4.73 -5.35
N HIS A 187 19.21 -4.06 -5.82
CA HIS A 187 19.13 -3.61 -7.20
C HIS A 187 20.18 -2.50 -7.47
N PRO A 188 20.96 -2.58 -8.56
CA PRO A 188 22.10 -1.67 -8.80
C PRO A 188 21.72 -0.18 -8.88
N ASP A 189 20.48 0.13 -9.23
CA ASP A 189 19.99 1.51 -9.31
C ASP A 189 19.68 2.13 -7.93
N GLN A 190 19.39 1.31 -6.91
CA GLN A 190 18.91 1.79 -5.60
C GLN A 190 19.88 2.79 -4.92
N PRO A 191 21.20 2.56 -4.88
CA PRO A 191 22.14 3.53 -4.31
C PRO A 191 22.12 4.91 -4.98
N GLY A 192 21.80 4.97 -6.28
CA GLY A 192 21.67 6.23 -7.02
C GLY A 192 20.33 6.95 -6.80
N ILE A 193 19.33 6.23 -6.28
CA ILE A 193 17.98 6.75 -6.01
C ILE A 193 17.84 7.17 -4.55
N GLU A 194 18.39 6.41 -3.59
CA GLU A 194 18.24 6.63 -2.15
C GLU A 194 18.51 8.09 -1.69
N PRO A 195 19.52 8.83 -2.21
CA PRO A 195 19.72 10.23 -1.85
C PRO A 195 18.56 11.16 -2.22
N LYS A 196 17.73 10.76 -3.19
CA LYS A 196 16.56 11.51 -3.68
C LYS A 196 15.28 11.07 -2.98
N ASP A 197 15.27 9.89 -2.36
CA ASP A 197 14.12 9.36 -1.64
C ASP A 197 13.89 10.12 -0.33
N ALA A 198 12.65 10.57 -0.18
CA ALA A 198 12.19 11.38 0.94
C ALA A 198 11.71 10.55 2.14
N ILE A 199 11.42 9.27 1.92
CA ILE A 199 10.76 8.41 2.88
C ILE A 199 11.67 7.24 3.21
N LEU A 200 12.12 6.48 2.21
CA LEU A 200 12.75 5.19 2.43
C LEU A 200 14.27 5.26 2.41
N THR A 201 14.88 4.23 3.00
CA THR A 201 16.31 3.93 2.89
C THR A 201 16.49 2.43 2.61
N ILE A 202 17.58 2.07 1.93
CA ILE A 202 17.96 0.68 1.66
C ILE A 202 18.12 -0.08 2.97
N ARG A 203 18.74 0.55 3.97
CA ARG A 203 18.90 -0.03 5.31
C ARG A 203 17.55 -0.32 5.96
N GLY A 204 16.66 0.67 6.02
CA GLY A 204 15.36 0.51 6.67
C GLY A 204 14.47 -0.52 5.98
N ILE A 205 14.46 -0.56 4.64
CA ILE A 205 13.76 -1.59 3.87
C ILE A 205 14.33 -2.97 4.19
N LYS A 206 15.66 -3.13 4.24
CA LYS A 206 16.29 -4.40 4.59
C LYS A 206 15.90 -4.87 6.00
N GLU A 207 15.98 -4.01 7.00
CA GLU A 207 15.64 -4.37 8.38
C GLU A 207 14.14 -4.71 8.51
N ALA A 208 13.25 -3.95 7.86
CA ALA A 208 11.82 -4.26 7.83
C ALA A 208 11.54 -5.60 7.12
N ALA A 209 12.26 -5.89 6.04
CA ALA A 209 12.15 -7.14 5.28
C ALA A 209 12.52 -8.34 6.14
N GLU A 210 13.62 -8.24 6.91
CA GLU A 210 14.09 -9.30 7.79
C GLU A 210 13.09 -9.57 8.93
N MET A 211 12.52 -8.52 9.53
CA MET A 211 11.45 -8.65 10.53
C MET A 211 10.19 -9.31 9.96
N TYR A 212 9.79 -8.92 8.75
CA TYR A 212 8.60 -9.45 8.10
C TYR A 212 8.77 -10.90 7.64
N ALA A 213 9.89 -11.19 6.97
CA ALA A 213 10.14 -12.50 6.39
C ALA A 213 10.32 -13.59 7.45
N GLY A 214 10.95 -13.24 8.58
CA GLY A 214 11.25 -14.20 9.64
C GLY A 214 11.94 -15.44 9.10
N ALA A 215 11.46 -16.62 9.50
CA ALA A 215 12.03 -17.89 9.07
C ALA A 215 11.78 -18.25 7.59
N ALA A 216 10.83 -17.60 6.91
CA ALA A 216 10.51 -17.89 5.52
C ALA A 216 11.60 -17.40 4.53
N GLY A 217 12.32 -16.35 4.93
CA GLY A 217 13.39 -15.74 4.13
C GLY A 217 12.87 -14.78 3.04
N LEU A 218 13.77 -13.93 2.55
CA LEU A 218 13.42 -12.82 1.66
C LEU A 218 12.91 -13.25 0.27
N ALA A 219 13.28 -14.45 -0.18
CA ALA A 219 12.89 -14.96 -1.50
C ALA A 219 11.53 -15.67 -1.50
N ASP A 220 10.89 -15.86 -0.34
CA ASP A 220 9.54 -16.43 -0.28
C ASP A 220 8.56 -15.55 -1.07
N PRO A 221 7.74 -16.08 -2.00
CA PRO A 221 6.81 -15.29 -2.81
C PRO A 221 5.77 -14.49 -2.02
N ARG A 222 5.54 -14.81 -0.76
CA ARG A 222 4.69 -14.02 0.14
C ARG A 222 5.41 -12.76 0.64
N VAL A 223 6.74 -12.81 0.71
CA VAL A 223 7.62 -11.71 1.10
C VAL A 223 8.04 -10.89 -0.12
N SER A 224 8.41 -11.56 -1.21
CA SER A 224 8.78 -10.96 -2.49
C SER A 224 7.85 -11.43 -3.61
N PRO A 225 6.64 -10.84 -3.73
CA PRO A 225 5.64 -11.23 -4.74
C PRO A 225 6.14 -11.22 -6.18
N ILE A 226 7.23 -10.50 -6.52
CA ILE A 226 7.80 -10.55 -7.86
C ILE A 226 8.21 -11.97 -8.28
N HIS A 227 8.54 -12.84 -7.33
CA HIS A 227 8.88 -14.25 -7.56
C HIS A 227 7.66 -15.19 -7.69
N GLY A 228 6.46 -14.71 -7.32
CA GLY A 228 5.24 -15.49 -7.43
C GLY A 228 4.78 -15.74 -8.87
N ASP A 229 3.74 -16.59 -9.00
CA ASP A 229 3.03 -16.77 -10.25
C ASP A 229 1.98 -15.67 -10.42
N TRP A 230 2.13 -14.85 -11.46
CA TRP A 230 1.22 -13.76 -11.82
C TRP A 230 0.18 -14.16 -12.89
N SER A 231 0.19 -15.42 -13.34
CA SER A 231 -0.74 -15.91 -14.35
C SER A 231 -2.20 -15.89 -13.87
N GLY A 232 -3.12 -15.61 -14.77
CA GLY A 232 -4.56 -15.59 -14.45
C GLY A 232 -5.00 -14.49 -13.48
N LEU A 233 -4.14 -13.54 -13.13
CA LEU A 233 -4.52 -12.39 -12.30
C LEU A 233 -5.34 -11.36 -13.10
N PRO A 234 -6.30 -10.67 -12.47
CA PRO A 234 -7.09 -9.60 -13.09
C PRO A 234 -6.24 -8.42 -13.60
N PRO A 235 -6.82 -7.50 -14.39
CA PRO A 235 -6.13 -6.29 -14.84
C PRO A 235 -5.50 -5.50 -13.68
N ILE A 236 -4.26 -5.05 -13.89
CA ILE A 236 -3.46 -4.35 -12.90
C ILE A 236 -3.20 -2.91 -13.38
N LEU A 237 -3.52 -1.95 -12.52
CA LEU A 237 -3.02 -0.57 -12.60
C LEU A 237 -1.92 -0.39 -11.55
N SER A 238 -0.74 0.01 -11.97
CA SER A 238 0.43 0.19 -11.09
C SER A 238 1.02 1.60 -11.21
N PHE A 239 1.44 2.16 -10.09
CA PHE A 239 2.13 3.45 -10.01
C PHE A 239 3.53 3.26 -9.42
N GLY A 240 4.51 4.04 -9.90
CA GLY A 240 5.86 4.12 -9.31
C GLY A 240 6.34 5.56 -9.23
N GLY A 241 7.26 5.86 -8.31
CA GLY A 241 7.90 7.17 -8.15
C GLY A 241 9.31 7.19 -8.75
N GLY A 242 9.67 8.21 -9.52
CA GLY A 242 11.01 8.34 -10.08
C GLY A 242 12.12 8.64 -9.05
N ALA A 243 11.74 9.03 -7.83
CA ALA A 243 12.63 9.27 -6.70
C ALA A 243 12.28 8.33 -5.52
N ASP A 244 11.93 7.10 -5.84
CA ASP A 244 11.50 6.03 -4.93
C ASP A 244 12.46 4.84 -5.06
N ILE A 245 13.06 4.36 -3.97
CA ILE A 245 13.96 3.20 -4.02
C ILE A 245 13.26 1.88 -4.43
N LEU A 246 11.92 1.84 -4.43
CA LEU A 246 11.11 0.76 -4.97
C LEU A 246 10.72 0.94 -6.44
N LEU A 247 11.24 1.98 -7.12
CA LEU A 247 11.09 2.13 -8.56
C LEU A 247 11.52 0.89 -9.36
N PRO A 248 12.64 0.20 -9.01
CA PRO A 248 13.03 -1.02 -9.69
C PRO A 248 11.94 -2.11 -9.64
N ASP A 249 11.26 -2.28 -8.51
CA ASP A 249 10.19 -3.25 -8.32
C ASP A 249 9.02 -3.00 -9.29
N ALA A 250 8.56 -1.74 -9.35
CA ALA A 250 7.45 -1.36 -10.24
C ALA A 250 7.81 -1.54 -11.73
N ARG A 251 9.05 -1.23 -12.10
CA ARG A 251 9.57 -1.46 -13.46
C ARG A 251 9.74 -2.95 -13.76
N ALA A 252 10.22 -3.74 -12.80
CA ALA A 252 10.35 -5.19 -12.92
C ALA A 252 8.97 -5.85 -13.12
N LEU A 253 7.94 -5.39 -12.40
CA LEU A 253 6.56 -5.82 -12.62
C LEU A 253 6.10 -5.52 -14.05
N LYS A 254 6.30 -4.29 -14.54
CA LYS A 254 5.94 -3.92 -15.91
C LYS A 254 6.68 -4.74 -16.97
N ALA A 255 7.97 -5.02 -16.74
CA ALA A 255 8.77 -5.87 -17.63
C ALA A 255 8.26 -7.32 -17.64
N LYS A 256 7.91 -7.86 -16.45
CA LYS A 256 7.38 -9.21 -16.29
C LYS A 256 5.97 -9.35 -16.87
N LEU A 257 5.14 -8.31 -16.76
CA LEU A 257 3.76 -8.28 -17.19
C LEU A 257 3.50 -7.07 -18.10
N PRO A 258 3.73 -7.22 -19.42
CA PRO A 258 3.55 -6.13 -20.37
C PRO A 258 2.13 -5.53 -20.38
N ALA A 259 1.12 -6.31 -19.97
CA ALA A 259 -0.27 -5.88 -19.87
C ALA A 259 -0.59 -4.99 -18.65
N VAL A 260 0.31 -4.87 -17.67
CA VAL A 260 0.15 -3.93 -16.54
C VAL A 260 0.06 -2.52 -17.08
N ASP A 261 -1.00 -1.80 -16.72
CA ASP A 261 -1.10 -0.37 -16.96
C ASP A 261 -0.21 0.33 -15.94
N TYR A 262 0.92 0.89 -16.38
CA TYR A 262 1.94 1.42 -15.50
C TYR A 262 2.10 2.93 -15.67
N VAL A 263 2.08 3.65 -14.56
CA VAL A 263 2.26 5.11 -14.49
C VAL A 263 3.47 5.44 -13.63
N GLU A 264 4.54 5.91 -14.26
CA GLU A 264 5.73 6.39 -13.56
C GLU A 264 5.65 7.90 -13.32
N GLY A 265 5.67 8.31 -12.06
CA GLY A 265 5.77 9.70 -11.63
C GLY A 265 7.20 10.21 -11.70
N ALA A 266 7.62 10.77 -12.84
CA ALA A 266 8.99 11.23 -13.04
C ALA A 266 9.44 12.23 -11.95
N GLY A 267 10.41 11.82 -11.12
CA GLY A 267 10.94 12.61 -9.99
C GLY A 267 10.00 12.76 -8.79
N LEU A 268 8.90 12.00 -8.75
CA LEU A 268 8.01 11.92 -7.59
C LEU A 268 8.52 10.89 -6.59
N MET A 269 8.28 11.17 -5.30
CA MET A 269 8.71 10.33 -4.17
C MET A 269 7.92 9.03 -4.06
N HIS A 270 8.37 8.17 -3.15
CA HIS A 270 7.62 7.02 -2.67
C HIS A 270 6.19 7.42 -2.22
N ASP A 271 5.21 6.59 -2.55
CA ASP A 271 3.78 6.76 -2.27
C ASP A 271 3.15 8.08 -2.75
N TRP A 272 3.76 8.77 -3.71
CA TRP A 272 3.26 10.05 -4.22
C TRP A 272 1.74 10.10 -4.52
N PRO A 273 1.05 9.03 -4.98
CA PRO A 273 -0.38 9.10 -5.25
C PRO A 273 -1.28 9.24 -4.03
N ILE A 274 -0.86 8.87 -2.82
CA ILE A 274 -1.72 8.99 -1.61
C ILE A 274 -1.65 10.39 -0.97
N PHE A 275 -0.71 11.24 -1.41
CA PHE A 275 -0.59 12.62 -0.94
C PHE A 275 -1.49 13.60 -1.72
N PHE A 276 -1.34 14.91 -1.49
CA PHE A 276 -2.21 15.94 -2.08
C PHE A 276 -1.47 17.09 -2.78
N PHE A 277 -1.16 16.87 -4.05
CA PHE A 277 -0.62 17.85 -4.99
C PHE A 277 -1.13 17.52 -6.42
N PRO A 278 -0.95 18.39 -7.43
CA PRO A 278 -1.60 18.23 -8.73
C PRO A 278 -1.43 16.85 -9.37
N GLU A 279 -0.22 16.28 -9.33
CA GLU A 279 0.06 14.96 -9.87
C GLU A 279 -0.70 13.87 -9.12
N SER A 280 -0.67 13.88 -7.78
CA SER A 280 -1.40 12.89 -6.98
C SER A 280 -2.90 12.98 -7.21
N ARG A 281 -3.47 14.19 -7.39
CA ARG A 281 -4.88 14.37 -7.77
C ARG A 281 -5.21 13.76 -9.12
N ALA A 282 -4.34 13.92 -10.12
CA ALA A 282 -4.52 13.28 -11.42
C ALA A 282 -4.46 11.74 -11.31
N ALA A 283 -3.54 11.20 -10.51
CA ALA A 283 -3.46 9.77 -10.23
C ALA A 283 -4.71 9.26 -9.51
N GLN A 284 -5.15 9.92 -8.44
CA GLN A 284 -6.35 9.59 -7.67
C GLN A 284 -7.60 9.59 -8.55
N LYS A 285 -7.73 10.56 -9.47
CA LYS A 285 -8.83 10.57 -10.45
C LYS A 285 -8.77 9.37 -11.39
N ARG A 286 -7.58 8.98 -11.86
CA ARG A 286 -7.38 7.78 -12.69
C ARG A 286 -7.70 6.50 -11.91
N MET A 287 -7.25 6.40 -10.67
CA MET A 287 -7.55 5.29 -9.77
C MET A 287 -9.04 5.15 -9.55
N ALA A 288 -9.76 6.25 -9.26
CA ALA A 288 -11.20 6.23 -9.12
C ALA A 288 -11.91 5.75 -10.39
N ALA A 289 -11.49 6.21 -11.57
CA ALA A 289 -12.05 5.75 -12.83
C ALA A 289 -11.77 4.25 -13.06
N PHE A 290 -10.60 3.76 -12.67
CA PHE A 290 -10.24 2.35 -12.73
C PHE A 290 -11.08 1.50 -11.76
N ILE A 291 -11.29 1.96 -10.53
CA ILE A 291 -12.07 1.25 -9.50
C ILE A 291 -13.56 1.19 -9.86
N SER A 292 -14.10 2.23 -10.52
CA SER A 292 -15.51 2.33 -10.91
C SER A 292 -15.86 1.73 -12.28
N GLY A 293 -14.86 1.40 -13.10
CA GLY A 293 -15.09 0.73 -14.40
C GLY A 293 -15.49 -0.72 -14.23
#